data_AF-A0A4Q5XEF9-F1
#
_entry.id   AF-A0A4Q5XEF9-F1
#
_cell.length_a   1.000
_cell.length_b   1.000
_cell.length_c   1.000
_cell.angle_alpha   90.00
_cell.angle_beta   90.00
_cell.angle_gamma   90.00
#
_symmetry.space_group_name_H-M   'P 1'
#
loop_
_entity.id
_entity.type
_entity.pdbx_description
1 polymer ?
#
loop_
_entity_poly.entity_id
_entity_poly.type
_entity_poly.pdbx_seq_one_letter_code
_entity_poly.pdbx_strand_id
1 'polypeptide(L)'
;METGRKEERLTINKEFDSFDQFIQEYVTNISRTGAFIKTSTPLPIGSQVTLRFTVVMDDVEVIEGVGEVVRLETDPPGMGVVFKKLSKYSEKLIEKLLSKS
;
A
#
# COMPACT_ATOMS: atom_id res chain seq x y z
N MET A 1 -10.65 -48.05 -10.57
CA MET A 1 -9.40 -47.27 -10.71
C MET A 1 -9.71 -46.14 -11.68
N GLU A 2 -10.07 -44.97 -11.18
CA GLU A 2 -10.48 -43.82 -12.00
C GLU A 2 -9.28 -42.90 -12.23
N THR A 3 -8.97 -42.64 -13.50
CA THR A 3 -7.91 -41.73 -13.95
C THR A 3 -8.46 -40.31 -13.98
N GLY A 4 -8.06 -39.47 -13.02
CA GLY A 4 -8.30 -38.03 -13.08
C GLY A 4 -7.19 -37.34 -13.88
N ARG A 5 -7.47 -36.91 -15.12
CA ARG A 5 -6.61 -35.94 -15.81
C ARG A 5 -6.67 -34.62 -15.02
N LYS A 6 -5.59 -34.30 -14.30
CA LYS A 6 -5.33 -32.93 -13.83
C LYS A 6 -4.93 -32.12 -15.05
N GLU A 7 -5.83 -31.32 -15.57
CA GLU A 7 -5.47 -30.32 -16.58
C GLU A 7 -4.56 -29.27 -15.94
N GLU A 8 -3.40 -29.02 -16.56
CA GLU A 8 -2.51 -27.93 -16.20
C GLU A 8 -3.19 -26.59 -16.48
N ARG A 9 -3.40 -25.80 -15.43
CA ARG A 9 -3.88 -24.43 -15.56
C ARG A 9 -2.74 -23.56 -16.07
N LEU A 10 -2.82 -23.16 -17.33
CA LEU A 10 -1.91 -22.19 -17.92
C LEU A 10 -2.36 -20.77 -17.57
N THR A 11 -1.55 -20.05 -16.81
CA THR A 11 -1.77 -18.62 -16.54
C THR A 11 -1.47 -17.83 -17.81
N ILE A 12 -2.51 -17.27 -18.43
CA ILE A 12 -2.44 -16.59 -19.74
C ILE A 12 -1.88 -15.16 -19.62
N ASN A 13 -1.67 -14.64 -18.41
CA ASN A 13 -1.37 -13.22 -18.21
C ASN A 13 -0.07 -12.94 -17.46
N LYS A 14 1.06 -13.43 -17.99
CA LYS A 14 2.41 -13.17 -17.44
C LYS A 14 2.82 -11.69 -17.47
N GLU A 15 2.17 -10.87 -18.28
CA GLU A 15 2.48 -9.44 -18.37
C GLU A 15 2.05 -8.66 -17.11
N PHE A 16 1.02 -9.13 -16.39
CA PHE A 16 0.58 -8.50 -15.14
C PHE A 16 1.38 -8.95 -13.91
N ASP A 17 1.93 -10.18 -13.91
CA ASP A 17 2.91 -10.61 -12.89
C ASP A 17 4.14 -9.67 -12.87
N SER A 18 4.54 -9.17 -14.05
CA SER A 18 5.67 -8.25 -14.16
C SER A 18 5.37 -6.84 -13.64
N PHE A 19 4.12 -6.39 -13.71
CA PHE A 19 3.73 -5.05 -13.22
C PHE A 19 3.78 -4.99 -11.69
N ASP A 20 3.34 -6.05 -11.01
CA ASP A 20 3.49 -6.22 -9.56
C ASP A 20 4.97 -6.28 -9.12
N GLN A 21 5.86 -6.70 -10.03
CA GLN A 21 7.30 -6.78 -9.80
C GLN A 21 8.01 -5.42 -9.93
N PHE A 22 7.38 -4.43 -10.59
CA PHE A 22 7.95 -3.09 -10.80
C PHE A 22 7.61 -2.08 -9.71
N ILE A 23 6.46 -2.19 -9.02
CA ILE A 23 6.13 -1.27 -7.93
C ILE A 23 6.72 -1.80 -6.63
N GLN A 24 7.95 -1.38 -6.34
CA GLN A 24 8.69 -1.81 -5.16
C GLN A 24 8.05 -1.32 -3.85
N GLU A 25 7.40 -0.15 -3.86
CA GLU A 25 6.78 0.44 -2.67
C GLU A 25 5.49 1.19 -3.02
N TYR A 26 4.36 0.79 -2.40
CA TYR A 26 3.10 1.52 -2.54
C TYR A 26 2.19 1.38 -1.32
N VAL A 27 1.30 2.36 -1.14
CA VAL A 27 0.28 2.34 -0.09
C VAL A 27 -0.88 1.43 -0.50
N THR A 28 -1.15 0.38 0.27
CA THR A 28 -2.25 -0.57 -0.05
C THR A 28 -3.58 -0.19 0.61
N ASN A 29 -3.52 0.43 1.78
CA ASN A 29 -4.68 0.94 2.50
C ASN A 29 -4.30 2.13 3.37
N ILE A 30 -5.32 2.93 3.68
CA ILE A 30 -5.20 4.15 4.46
C ILE A 30 -6.35 4.23 5.46
N SER A 31 -6.06 4.76 6.64
CA SER A 31 -7.02 5.07 7.69
C SER A 31 -6.84 6.54 8.12
N ARG A 32 -7.62 6.99 9.10
CA ARG A 32 -7.45 8.33 9.69
C ARG A 32 -6.09 8.52 10.36
N THR A 33 -5.50 7.44 10.86
CA THR A 33 -4.33 7.48 11.75
C THR A 33 -3.07 6.91 11.13
N GLY A 34 -3.16 6.23 9.99
CA GLY A 34 -2.02 5.59 9.39
C GLY A 34 -2.29 4.98 8.02
N ALA A 35 -1.29 4.29 7.51
CA ALA A 35 -1.34 3.59 6.24
C ALA A 35 -0.53 2.29 6.31
N PHE A 36 -0.79 1.37 5.39
CA PHE A 36 0.09 0.24 5.14
C PHE A 36 0.88 0.47 3.85
N ILE A 37 2.20 0.38 3.95
CA ILE A 37 3.13 0.46 2.82
C ILE A 37 3.61 -0.95 2.52
N LYS A 38 3.20 -1.50 1.38
CA LYS A 38 3.76 -2.76 0.87
C LYS A 38 5.15 -2.45 0.32
N THR A 39 6.16 -3.17 0.80
CA THR A 39 7.56 -3.06 0.37
C THR A 39 8.28 -4.36 0.68
N SER A 40 9.19 -4.77 -0.19
CA SER A 40 10.08 -5.91 0.07
C SER A 40 11.20 -5.59 1.07
N THR A 41 11.43 -4.31 1.34
CA THR A 41 12.52 -3.82 2.20
C THR A 41 11.96 -2.90 3.30
N PRO A 42 11.13 -3.43 4.22
CA PRO A 42 10.51 -2.61 5.24
C PRO A 42 11.56 -2.07 6.22
N LEU A 43 11.35 -0.85 6.70
CA LEU A 43 12.21 -0.22 7.69
C LEU A 43 11.88 -0.74 9.10
N PRO A 44 12.84 -0.74 10.04
CA PRO A 44 12.59 -1.18 11.42
C PRO A 44 11.49 -0.36 12.12
N ILE A 45 10.82 -0.99 13.10
CA ILE A 45 9.87 -0.31 13.99
C ILE A 45 10.54 0.89 14.69
N GLY A 46 9.85 2.02 14.76
CA GLY A 46 10.34 3.30 15.26
C GLY A 46 11.01 4.18 14.19
N SER A 47 11.23 3.66 12.99
CA SER A 47 11.78 4.46 11.89
C SER A 47 10.80 5.54 11.47
N GLN A 48 11.30 6.77 11.30
CA GLN A 48 10.53 7.85 10.69
C GLN A 48 10.63 7.78 9.16
N VAL A 49 9.50 7.92 8.50
CA VAL A 49 9.40 7.90 7.04
C VAL A 49 8.73 9.17 6.53
N THR A 50 9.28 9.75 5.48
CA THR A 50 8.60 10.80 4.73
C THR A 50 7.57 10.14 3.82
N LEU A 51 6.31 10.51 4.00
CA LEU A 51 5.21 10.03 3.21
C LEU A 51 4.96 11.01 2.07
N ARG A 52 4.94 10.51 0.84
CA ARG A 52 4.50 11.26 -0.34
C ARG A 52 3.92 10.29 -1.35
N PHE A 53 2.61 10.22 -1.45
CA PHE A 53 1.92 9.33 -2.38
C PHE A 53 0.72 10.01 -3.02
N THR A 54 0.38 9.54 -4.21
CA THR A 54 -0.69 10.10 -5.01
C THR A 54 -1.95 9.27 -4.85
N VAL A 55 -3.09 9.94 -4.72
CA VAL A 55 -4.42 9.34 -4.72
C VAL A 55 -5.21 9.91 -5.89
N VAL A 56 -5.95 9.05 -6.58
CA VAL A 56 -6.78 9.44 -7.72
C VAL A 56 -8.23 9.41 -7.28
N MET A 57 -8.87 10.58 -7.25
CA MET A 57 -10.30 10.72 -6.97
C MET A 57 -10.99 11.28 -8.22
N ASP A 58 -11.62 12.46 -8.10
CA ASP A 58 -12.10 13.25 -9.23
C ASP A 58 -10.91 13.92 -9.97
N ASP A 59 -9.87 14.28 -9.21
CA ASP A 59 -8.58 14.79 -9.66
C ASP A 59 -7.42 13.97 -9.06
N VAL A 60 -6.20 14.17 -9.58
CA VAL A 60 -4.96 13.58 -9.05
C VAL A 60 -4.45 14.43 -7.90
N GLU A 61 -4.41 13.85 -6.70
CA GLU A 61 -4.08 14.54 -5.46
C GLU A 61 -2.88 13.91 -4.76
N VAL A 62 -2.14 14.71 -3.96
CA VAL A 62 -0.96 14.23 -3.23
C VAL A 62 -1.20 14.28 -1.72
N ILE A 63 -0.94 13.16 -1.06
CA ILE A 63 -0.86 13.06 0.40
C ILE A 63 0.61 13.09 0.79
N GLU A 64 0.95 14.01 1.68
CA GLU A 64 2.31 14.18 2.18
C GLU A 64 2.39 14.41 3.69
N GLY A 65 3.47 13.93 4.29
CA GLY A 65 3.73 14.08 5.71
C GLY A 65 4.87 13.20 6.24
N VAL A 66 4.81 12.91 7.53
CA VAL A 66 5.77 12.08 8.26
C VAL A 66 5.01 10.98 8.98
N GLY A 67 5.44 9.75 8.79
CA GLY A 67 4.95 8.57 9.49
C GLY A 67 6.03 7.93 10.37
N GLU A 68 5.61 7.04 11.25
CA GLU A 68 6.49 6.19 12.04
C GLU A 68 6.08 4.73 11.86
N VAL A 69 7.04 3.86 11.62
CA VAL A 69 6.79 2.41 11.48
C VAL A 69 6.42 1.82 12.83
N VAL A 70 5.26 1.18 12.92
CA VAL A 70 4.77 0.55 14.17
C VAL A 70 4.63 -0.97 14.08
N ARG A 71 4.59 -1.53 12.87
CA ARG A 71 4.54 -2.98 12.65
C ARG A 71 5.16 -3.36 11.31
N LEU A 72 5.70 -4.56 11.24
CA LEU A 72 6.18 -5.20 10.02
C LEU A 72 5.27 -6.37 9.69
N GLU A 73 4.98 -6.58 8.42
CA GLU A 73 4.22 -7.72 7.93
C GLU A 73 5.05 -8.51 6.93
N THR A 74 4.82 -9.82 6.88
CA THR A 74 5.52 -10.73 5.97
C THR A 74 4.65 -11.18 4.80
N ASP A 75 3.32 -11.10 4.95
CA ASP A 75 2.36 -11.45 3.90
C ASP A 75 1.09 -10.56 3.97
N PRO A 76 0.93 -9.57 3.07
CA PRO A 76 1.93 -9.13 2.11
C PRO A 76 3.12 -8.45 2.81
N PRO A 77 4.35 -8.56 2.27
CA PRO A 77 5.52 -7.95 2.87
C PRO A 77 5.39 -6.42 2.90
N GLY A 78 5.67 -5.82 4.06
CA GLY A 78 5.60 -4.37 4.19
C GLY A 78 5.63 -3.89 5.62
N MET A 79 5.17 -2.65 5.80
CA MET A 79 5.17 -1.97 7.09
C MET A 79 3.89 -1.15 7.31
N GLY A 80 3.36 -1.24 8.51
CA GLY A 80 2.31 -0.34 8.98
C GLY A 80 2.93 0.92 9.56
N VAL A 81 2.46 2.08 9.09
CA VAL A 81 2.93 3.39 9.54
C VAL A 81 1.80 4.17 10.21
N VAL A 82 2.09 4.83 11.33
CA VAL A 82 1.19 5.81 11.94
C VAL A 82 1.60 7.21 11.52
N PHE A 83 0.63 8.07 11.22
CA PHE A 83 0.90 9.45 10.88
C PHE A 83 1.36 10.23 12.11
N LYS A 84 2.54 10.82 12.05
CA LYS A 84 3.07 11.74 13.08
C LYS A 84 2.72 13.17 12.76
N LYS A 85 2.75 13.52 11.48
CA LYS A 85 2.39 14.84 10.97
C LYS A 85 1.94 14.70 9.52
N LEU A 86 0.86 15.36 9.16
CA LEU A 86 0.46 15.51 7.76
C LEU A 86 0.41 16.99 7.43
N SER A 87 0.40 17.32 6.14
CA SER A 87 -0.01 18.66 5.75
C SER A 87 -1.50 18.85 6.07
N LYS A 88 -1.92 20.08 6.42
CA LYS A 88 -3.35 20.38 6.66
C LYS A 88 -4.24 20.04 5.46
N TYR A 89 -3.66 20.12 4.26
CA TYR A 89 -4.33 19.73 3.02
C TYR A 89 -4.56 18.22 2.98
N SER A 90 -3.50 17.44 3.24
CA SER A 90 -3.55 15.99 3.25
C SER A 90 -4.46 15.44 4.35
N GLU A 91 -4.52 16.07 5.53
CA GLU A 91 -5.48 15.71 6.60
C GLU A 91 -6.92 15.80 6.08
N LYS A 92 -7.30 16.94 5.48
CA LYS A 92 -8.63 17.14 4.92
C LYS A 92 -8.93 16.18 3.76
N LEU A 93 -7.93 15.89 2.94
CA LEU A 93 -8.06 14.96 1.82
C LEU A 93 -8.35 13.53 2.33
N ILE A 94 -7.65 13.08 3.37
CA ILE A 94 -7.91 11.79 4.02
C ILE A 94 -9.32 11.75 4.60
N GLU A 95 -9.76 12.81 5.28
CA GLU A 95 -11.14 12.88 5.78
C GLU A 95 -12.18 12.76 4.66
N LYS A 96 -11.96 13.46 3.53
CA LYS A 96 -12.84 13.41 2.36
C LYS A 96 -12.84 12.03 1.69
N LEU A 97 -11.69 11.36 1.61
CA LEU A 97 -11.57 9.99 1.09
C LEU A 97 -12.41 9.02 1.92
N LEU A 98 -12.28 9.10 3.25
CA LEU A 98 -12.94 8.18 4.18
C LEU A 98 -14.44 8.48 4.39
N SER A 99 -14.92 9.68 4.04
CA SER A 99 -16.35 10.01 4.10
C SER A 99 -17.14 9.55 2.87
N LYS A 100 -16.45 9.23 1.76
CA LYS A 100 -17.07 8.70 0.53
C LYS A 100 -17.10 7.15 0.49
N SER A 101 -16.63 6.49 1.56
CA SER A 101 -16.56 5.03 1.70
C SER A 101 -17.83 4.43 2.30
#